data_AF-W5P6J5-F1
#
_entry.id   AF-W5P6J5-F1
#
_cell.length_a   1.000
_cell.length_b   1.000
_cell.length_c   1.000
_cell.angle_alpha   90.00
_cell.angle_beta   90.00
_cell.angle_gamma   90.00
#
_symmetry.space_group_name_H-M   'P 1'
#
loop_
_entity.id
_entity.type
_entity.pdbx_description
1 polymer ?
#
loop_
_entity_poly.entity_id
_entity_poly.type
_entity_poly.pdbx_seq_one_letter_code
_entity_poly.pdbx_strand_id
1 'polypeptide(L)'
;MGCFKSRGHLRESEEKLLLCRSTSDTAGLSRQPGSKTPALDFYKARYEGCPGAASPGTSCPDFRALCARLAAELATLGALEREREEGTEALSAGDGPGAEEEFLRQLAGLLWELHCPDRELCGGDCAASLREPDARLRLLRFLCSEVQAARLLRLRSRLDPNPEPSCGEGAEAGSGMVQELILTLQALGLPRPTPGTPACQLLRDLHAKISELLPSLPPESLQPLLNHPLDAPRWEVLASLSQSLRDQYGCRRCLLLKRLDLTTSAFHWSDRAEAQGEAMKAVLIPIREALTSESDVSIAHVLAARADLSRLVPATSKTARRGTCCAINKVLMGSVPDRGGRPNELEAPMPSWQSRREDGGGQKAGRKKKKK
;
A
#
# COMPACT_ATOMS: atom_id res chain seq x y z
N MET A 1 -22.72 -43.74 -5.67
CA MET A 1 -21.34 -43.37 -5.30
C MET A 1 -21.23 -41.85 -5.41
N GLY A 2 -21.30 -41.10 -4.31
CA GLY A 2 -21.36 -39.63 -4.42
C GLY A 2 -21.81 -38.93 -3.15
N CYS A 3 -21.00 -39.02 -2.11
CA CYS A 3 -21.08 -38.17 -0.92
C CYS A 3 -19.73 -38.28 -0.22
N PHE A 4 -18.83 -37.31 -0.44
CA PHE A 4 -17.67 -36.97 0.41
C PHE A 4 -16.77 -35.99 -0.37
N LYS A 5 -17.10 -34.69 -0.40
CA LYS A 5 -16.12 -33.65 -0.80
C LYS A 5 -16.39 -32.20 -0.39
N SER A 6 -17.35 -31.93 0.52
CA SER A 6 -17.64 -30.55 0.97
C SER A 6 -17.30 -30.27 2.45
N ARG A 7 -16.54 -31.14 3.12
CA ARG A 7 -16.10 -30.94 4.52
C ARG A 7 -14.61 -30.63 4.71
N GLY A 8 -13.82 -30.57 3.63
CA GLY A 8 -12.39 -30.24 3.69
C GLY A 8 -12.08 -28.74 3.66
N HIS A 9 -12.90 -27.95 2.94
CA HIS A 9 -12.54 -26.56 2.62
C HIS A 9 -12.87 -25.52 3.70
N LEU A 10 -13.77 -25.85 4.64
CA LEU A 10 -14.05 -25.02 5.82
C LEU A 10 -12.99 -25.17 6.93
N ARG A 11 -12.27 -26.30 6.99
CA ARG A 11 -11.20 -26.48 8.01
C ARG A 11 -9.90 -25.80 7.62
N GLU A 12 -9.55 -25.75 6.33
CA GLU A 12 -8.34 -25.07 5.85
C GLU A 12 -8.44 -23.54 5.90
N SER A 13 -9.65 -22.97 5.85
CA SER A 13 -9.87 -21.53 6.00
C SER A 13 -9.82 -21.09 7.47
N GLU A 14 -10.30 -21.92 8.39
CA GLU A 14 -10.16 -21.72 9.84
C GLU A 14 -8.69 -21.86 10.31
N GLU A 15 -7.93 -22.84 9.81
CA GLU A 15 -6.51 -23.01 10.17
C GLU A 15 -5.63 -21.84 9.69
N LYS A 16 -5.94 -21.24 8.53
CA LYS A 16 -5.17 -20.09 8.00
C LYS A 16 -5.42 -18.77 8.76
N LEU A 17 -6.62 -18.57 9.29
CA LEU A 17 -6.94 -17.44 10.17
C LEU A 17 -6.32 -17.58 11.56
N LEU A 18 -6.23 -18.81 12.09
CA LEU A 18 -5.51 -19.12 13.33
C LEU A 18 -3.99 -18.97 13.20
N LEU A 19 -3.41 -19.30 12.04
CA LEU A 19 -1.97 -19.18 11.79
C LEU A 19 -1.49 -17.72 11.63
N CYS A 20 -2.35 -16.84 11.08
CA CYS A 20 -2.07 -15.40 11.05
C CYS A 20 -2.16 -14.74 12.45
N ARG A 21 -2.89 -15.34 13.39
CA ARG A 21 -2.93 -14.91 14.80
C ARG A 21 -1.80 -15.51 15.65
N SER A 22 -1.24 -16.68 15.31
CA SER A 22 -0.18 -17.32 16.12
C SER A 22 1.25 -16.89 15.77
N THR A 23 1.46 -16.23 14.63
CA THR A 23 2.79 -15.79 14.18
C THR A 23 3.33 -14.55 14.91
N SER A 24 2.61 -14.03 15.90
CA SER A 24 3.12 -13.00 16.82
C SER A 24 3.97 -13.57 17.97
N ASP A 25 3.92 -14.89 18.21
CA ASP A 25 4.51 -15.55 19.38
C ASP A 25 5.64 -16.53 19.01
N THR A 26 6.60 -16.12 18.17
CA THR A 26 7.91 -16.83 18.08
C THR A 26 9.04 -15.86 17.70
N ALA A 27 9.26 -14.84 18.52
CA ALA A 27 10.55 -14.17 18.57
C ALA A 27 11.03 -14.19 20.03
N GLY A 28 11.93 -15.12 20.33
CA GLY A 28 12.59 -15.17 21.63
C GLY A 28 13.32 -13.86 21.90
N LEU A 29 12.79 -13.06 22.84
CA LEU A 29 13.54 -11.98 23.46
C LEU A 29 13.78 -12.30 24.94
N SER A 30 15.04 -12.62 25.18
CA SER A 30 15.73 -12.52 26.46
C SER A 30 15.25 -11.32 27.29
N ARG A 31 14.93 -11.58 28.56
CA ARG A 31 14.61 -10.58 29.58
C ARG A 31 15.69 -9.50 29.65
N GLN A 32 15.30 -8.25 29.36
CA GLN A 32 15.98 -7.03 29.81
C GLN A 32 15.01 -6.31 30.76
N PRO A 33 15.40 -6.02 32.02
CA PRO A 33 14.53 -5.33 32.96
C PRO A 33 14.59 -3.82 32.67
N GLY A 34 13.54 -3.27 32.05
CA GLY A 34 13.46 -1.81 31.88
C GLY A 34 12.52 -1.24 30.83
N SER A 35 11.83 -2.03 30.01
CA SER A 35 10.89 -1.49 29.02
C SER A 35 9.50 -1.30 29.62
N LYS A 36 9.13 -0.04 29.87
CA LYS A 36 7.77 0.39 30.21
C LYS A 36 6.86 0.07 29.02
N THR A 37 5.79 -0.68 29.24
CA THR A 37 4.81 -1.03 28.21
C THR A 37 3.84 0.13 27.98
N PRO A 38 3.55 0.52 26.71
CA PRO A 38 2.68 1.66 26.38
C PRO A 38 1.21 1.46 26.85
N ALA A 39 0.81 0.23 27.18
CA ALA A 39 -0.50 -0.07 27.75
C ALA A 39 -0.68 0.49 29.18
N LEU A 40 0.41 0.61 29.96
CA LEU A 40 0.36 1.18 31.31
C LEU A 40 0.18 2.71 31.26
N ASP A 41 0.71 3.35 30.22
CA ASP A 41 0.62 4.80 30.02
C ASP A 41 -0.78 5.22 29.56
N PHE A 42 -1.53 4.37 28.85
CA PHE A 42 -2.95 4.62 28.58
C PHE A 42 -3.84 4.53 29.83
N TYR A 43 -3.48 3.65 30.78
CA TYR A 43 -4.13 3.57 32.09
C TYR A 43 -3.89 4.84 32.93
N LYS A 44 -2.67 5.40 32.87
CA LYS A 44 -2.31 6.62 33.61
C LYS A 44 -2.77 7.92 32.95
N ALA A 45 -2.76 8.01 31.62
CA ALA A 45 -3.04 9.25 30.91
C ALA A 45 -4.53 9.65 30.88
N ARG A 46 -5.46 8.78 31.31
CA ARG A 46 -6.91 9.06 31.30
C ARG A 46 -7.60 8.98 32.66
N TYR A 47 -6.89 8.59 33.72
CA TYR A 47 -7.43 8.42 35.08
C TYR A 47 -6.45 8.96 36.15
N GLU A 48 -6.33 10.28 36.22
CA GLU A 48 -6.05 10.94 37.50
C GLU A 48 -7.41 11.33 38.09
N GLY A 49 -7.93 10.50 39.00
CA GLY A 49 -9.11 10.86 39.78
C GLY A 49 -10.01 9.67 40.10
N CYS A 50 -9.60 8.80 41.03
CA CYS A 50 -10.52 8.23 42.01
C CYS A 50 -9.72 7.65 43.20
N PRO A 51 -10.01 8.06 44.44
CA PRO A 51 -9.29 7.58 45.63
C PRO A 51 -9.95 6.31 46.19
N GLY A 52 -9.13 5.49 46.87
CA GLY A 52 -9.58 4.72 48.03
C GLY A 52 -10.18 3.33 47.79
N ALA A 53 -9.34 2.32 48.03
CA ALA A 53 -9.65 1.10 48.80
C ALA A 53 -11.07 0.49 48.69
N ALA A 54 -11.27 -0.34 47.67
CA ALA A 54 -12.02 -1.60 47.76
C ALA A 54 -11.63 -2.45 46.54
N SER A 55 -11.41 -3.76 46.75
CA SER A 55 -11.05 -4.72 45.71
C SER A 55 -11.99 -4.59 44.50
N PRO A 56 -11.54 -4.10 43.32
CA PRO A 56 -12.46 -3.72 42.25
C PRO A 56 -12.85 -4.98 41.47
N GLY A 57 -13.83 -5.73 41.97
CA GLY A 57 -14.41 -6.89 41.27
C GLY A 57 -15.46 -6.48 40.23
N THR A 58 -16.19 -7.47 39.71
CA THR A 58 -17.35 -7.29 38.82
C THR A 58 -18.51 -6.52 39.46
N SER A 59 -18.54 -6.44 40.79
CA SER A 59 -19.44 -5.59 41.56
C SER A 59 -19.14 -4.09 41.43
N CYS A 60 -17.94 -3.71 40.99
CA CYS A 60 -17.56 -2.31 40.81
C CYS A 60 -18.32 -1.67 39.63
N PRO A 61 -19.11 -0.61 39.86
CA PRO A 61 -19.89 0.05 38.80
C PRO A 61 -18.98 0.70 37.75
N ASP A 62 -17.82 1.25 38.15
CA ASP A 62 -16.87 1.88 37.23
C ASP A 62 -16.26 0.88 36.23
N PHE A 63 -15.98 -0.35 36.70
CA PHE A 63 -15.48 -1.43 35.86
C PHE A 63 -16.53 -1.88 34.84
N ARG A 64 -17.79 -2.08 35.29
CA ARG A 64 -18.91 -2.44 34.40
C ARG A 64 -19.19 -1.33 33.38
N ALA A 65 -19.16 -0.07 33.80
CA ALA A 65 -19.30 1.09 32.92
C ALA A 65 -18.17 1.18 31.89
N LEU A 66 -16.93 0.85 32.27
CA LEU A 66 -15.81 0.82 31.32
C LEU A 66 -15.98 -0.26 30.26
N CYS A 67 -16.31 -1.49 30.66
CA CYS A 67 -16.59 -2.58 29.72
C CYS A 67 -17.77 -2.22 28.81
N ALA A 68 -18.83 -1.62 29.35
CA ALA A 68 -19.99 -1.18 28.59
C ALA A 68 -19.65 -0.12 27.53
N ARG A 69 -18.79 0.85 27.86
CA ARG A 69 -18.31 1.85 26.89
C ARG A 69 -17.50 1.21 25.75
N LEU A 70 -16.63 0.25 26.06
CA LEU A 70 -15.83 -0.44 25.04
C LEU A 70 -16.72 -1.30 24.12
N ALA A 71 -17.71 -2.01 24.68
CA ALA A 71 -18.67 -2.78 23.91
C ALA A 71 -19.57 -1.91 23.02
N ALA A 72 -20.06 -0.79 23.55
CA ALA A 72 -20.82 0.19 22.77
C ALA A 72 -19.97 0.75 21.61
N GLU A 73 -18.69 1.00 21.85
CA GLU A 73 -17.78 1.43 20.78
C GLU A 73 -17.59 0.35 19.71
N LEU A 74 -17.40 -0.92 20.09
CA LEU A 74 -17.32 -2.05 19.14
C LEU A 74 -18.58 -2.17 18.27
N ALA A 75 -19.76 -2.00 18.86
CA ALA A 75 -21.03 -1.97 18.13
C ALA A 75 -21.03 -0.84 17.09
N THR A 76 -20.71 0.40 17.49
CA THR A 76 -20.66 1.54 16.54
C THR A 76 -19.63 1.39 15.41
N LEU A 77 -18.64 0.52 15.59
CA LEU A 77 -17.61 0.21 14.59
C LEU A 77 -18.01 -0.97 13.67
N GLY A 78 -19.16 -1.61 13.89
CA GLY A 78 -19.67 -2.73 13.10
C GLY A 78 -18.92 -4.04 13.33
N ALA A 79 -18.30 -4.19 14.50
CA ALA A 79 -17.50 -5.38 14.85
C ALA A 79 -18.35 -6.56 15.40
N LEU A 80 -19.65 -6.34 15.59
CA LEU A 80 -20.61 -7.34 16.07
C LEU A 80 -21.55 -7.71 14.92
N GLU A 81 -21.64 -9.00 14.59
CA GLU A 81 -22.36 -9.51 13.41
C GLU A 81 -23.89 -9.30 13.50
N ARG A 82 -24.41 -9.06 14.70
CA ARG A 82 -25.85 -9.02 15.01
C ARG A 82 -26.57 -7.70 14.81
N GLU A 83 -25.93 -6.63 14.35
CA GLU A 83 -26.63 -5.34 14.10
C GLU A 83 -27.69 -5.39 12.99
N ARG A 84 -27.86 -6.51 12.26
CA ARG A 84 -28.83 -6.62 11.17
C ARG A 84 -30.21 -7.15 11.57
N GLU A 85 -30.35 -7.75 12.76
CA GLU A 85 -31.65 -8.22 13.27
C GLU A 85 -31.77 -7.83 14.76
N GLU A 86 -32.66 -6.86 15.01
CA GLU A 86 -33.26 -6.47 16.31
C GLU A 86 -32.43 -6.67 17.60
N GLY A 87 -31.91 -5.55 18.12
CA GLY A 87 -31.74 -5.36 19.57
C GLY A 87 -30.60 -6.12 20.22
N THR A 88 -29.35 -5.70 19.97
CA THR A 88 -28.26 -6.02 20.91
C THR A 88 -28.51 -5.24 22.21
N GLU A 89 -28.90 -5.93 23.28
CA GLU A 89 -28.93 -5.31 24.61
C GLU A 89 -27.50 -4.90 24.97
N ALA A 90 -27.27 -3.59 25.05
CA ALA A 90 -25.99 -3.04 25.46
C ALA A 90 -25.61 -3.56 26.85
N LEU A 91 -24.31 -3.83 27.07
CA LEU A 91 -23.81 -4.25 28.38
C LEU A 91 -24.35 -3.32 29.47
N SER A 92 -25.07 -3.89 30.44
CA SER A 92 -25.73 -3.17 31.50
C SER A 92 -24.69 -2.55 32.44
N ALA A 93 -24.70 -1.22 32.51
CA ALA A 93 -23.91 -0.44 33.46
C ALA A 93 -24.72 -0.11 34.74
N GLY A 94 -25.90 -0.72 34.92
CA GLY A 94 -26.83 -0.37 35.99
C GLY A 94 -26.31 -0.73 37.40
N ASP A 95 -26.77 -0.01 38.41
CA ASP A 95 -26.40 -0.21 39.82
C ASP A 95 -27.51 -0.90 40.64
N GLY A 96 -28.42 -1.60 39.95
CA GLY A 96 -29.57 -2.26 40.57
C GLY A 96 -29.25 -3.64 41.19
N PRO A 97 -30.11 -4.16 42.08
CA PRO A 97 -30.00 -5.54 42.56
C PRO A 97 -30.17 -6.51 41.37
N GLY A 98 -29.16 -7.33 41.09
CA GLY A 98 -29.13 -8.23 39.92
C GLY A 98 -28.29 -7.73 38.73
N ALA A 99 -27.72 -6.53 38.81
CA ALA A 99 -26.98 -5.94 37.70
C ALA A 99 -25.58 -6.55 37.48
N GLU A 100 -25.04 -7.30 38.46
CA GLU A 100 -23.80 -8.05 38.28
C GLU A 100 -24.04 -9.33 37.49
N GLU A 101 -25.08 -10.11 37.82
CA GLU A 101 -25.44 -11.33 37.09
C GLU A 101 -25.84 -11.02 35.64
N GLU A 102 -26.58 -9.94 35.43
CA GLU A 102 -27.00 -9.49 34.11
C GLU A 102 -25.81 -9.01 33.26
N PHE A 103 -24.88 -8.25 33.86
CA PHE A 103 -23.64 -7.86 33.22
C PHE A 103 -22.80 -9.08 32.81
N LEU A 104 -22.67 -10.08 33.69
CA LEU A 104 -21.89 -11.29 33.41
C LEU A 104 -22.50 -12.12 32.29
N ARG A 105 -23.83 -12.22 32.24
CA ARG A 105 -24.57 -12.91 31.16
C ARG A 105 -24.33 -12.24 29.80
N GLN A 106 -24.45 -10.92 29.75
CA GLN A 106 -24.23 -10.14 28.52
C GLN A 106 -22.74 -10.14 28.11
N LEU A 107 -21.83 -10.07 29.08
CA LEU A 107 -20.38 -10.17 28.84
C LEU A 107 -19.98 -11.52 28.24
N ALA A 108 -20.53 -12.62 28.75
CA ALA A 108 -20.27 -13.95 28.19
C ALA A 108 -20.75 -14.06 26.73
N GLY A 109 -21.92 -13.48 26.42
CA GLY A 109 -22.42 -13.40 25.04
C GLY A 109 -21.50 -12.57 24.13
N LEU A 110 -21.04 -11.41 24.61
CA LEU A 110 -20.10 -10.54 23.89
C LEU A 110 -18.75 -11.23 23.64
N LEU A 111 -18.19 -11.91 24.64
CA LEU A 111 -16.90 -12.62 24.50
C LEU A 111 -17.00 -13.82 23.55
N TRP A 112 -18.15 -14.48 23.52
CA TRP A 112 -18.42 -15.54 22.56
C TRP A 112 -18.46 -14.98 21.13
N GLU A 113 -19.16 -13.86 20.92
CA GLU A 113 -19.29 -13.19 19.60
C GLU A 113 -17.96 -12.62 19.11
N LEU A 114 -17.11 -12.11 20.00
CA LEU A 114 -15.77 -11.62 19.67
C LEU A 114 -14.72 -12.74 19.57
N HIS A 115 -15.11 -14.02 19.71
CA HIS A 115 -14.23 -15.18 19.69
C HIS A 115 -13.01 -15.03 20.63
N CYS A 116 -13.26 -14.65 21.89
CA CYS A 116 -12.20 -14.42 22.87
C CYS A 116 -11.39 -15.72 23.12
N PRO A 117 -10.05 -15.68 22.99
CA PRO A 117 -9.20 -16.88 23.12
C PRO A 117 -8.98 -17.34 24.57
N ASP A 118 -9.33 -16.51 25.56
CA ASP A 118 -9.13 -16.81 26.97
C ASP A 118 -10.20 -17.79 27.48
N ARG A 119 -9.79 -19.04 27.74
CA ARG A 119 -10.68 -20.12 28.19
C ARG A 119 -11.21 -19.91 29.60
N GLU A 120 -10.52 -19.15 30.43
CA GLU A 120 -10.93 -18.87 31.81
C GLU A 120 -12.02 -17.79 31.87
N LEU A 121 -12.01 -16.87 30.89
CA LEU A 121 -13.00 -15.80 30.72
C LEU A 121 -14.21 -16.24 29.90
N CYS A 122 -14.11 -17.31 29.10
CA CYS A 122 -15.21 -17.87 28.31
C CYS A 122 -15.82 -19.15 28.91
N GLY A 123 -15.29 -19.61 30.05
CA GLY A 123 -15.75 -20.82 30.75
C GLY A 123 -17.00 -20.60 31.62
N GLY A 124 -17.55 -21.68 32.17
CA GLY A 124 -18.79 -21.65 32.96
C GLY A 124 -18.74 -20.78 34.24
N ASP A 125 -17.54 -20.50 34.77
CA ASP A 125 -17.34 -19.76 36.01
C ASP A 125 -16.73 -18.35 35.78
N CYS A 126 -17.19 -17.63 34.75
CA CYS A 126 -16.74 -16.25 34.43
C CYS A 126 -16.73 -15.32 35.66
N ALA A 127 -17.73 -15.46 36.53
CA ALA A 127 -17.86 -14.69 37.77
C ALA A 127 -16.72 -14.96 38.76
N ALA A 128 -16.24 -16.20 38.83
CA ALA A 128 -15.14 -16.58 39.72
C ALA A 128 -13.79 -16.11 39.15
N SER A 129 -13.59 -16.26 37.84
CA SER A 129 -12.37 -15.79 37.14
C SER A 129 -12.19 -14.28 37.27
N LEU A 130 -13.25 -13.49 37.09
CA LEU A 130 -13.21 -12.03 37.15
C LEU A 130 -13.03 -11.45 38.57
N ARG A 131 -13.03 -12.30 39.62
CA ARG A 131 -12.57 -11.90 40.96
C ARG A 131 -11.05 -11.72 41.02
N GLU A 132 -10.31 -12.38 40.13
CA GLU A 132 -8.88 -12.19 39.99
C GLU A 132 -8.56 -10.85 39.26
N PRO A 133 -7.66 -10.00 39.79
CA PRO A 133 -7.27 -8.76 39.14
C PRO A 133 -6.61 -8.98 37.77
N ASP A 134 -5.87 -10.07 37.61
CA ASP A 134 -5.18 -10.38 36.36
C ASP A 134 -6.18 -10.76 35.26
N ALA A 135 -7.22 -11.55 35.57
CA ALA A 135 -8.30 -11.86 34.64
C ALA A 135 -9.05 -10.61 34.17
N ARG A 136 -9.31 -9.64 35.05
CA ARG A 136 -9.93 -8.36 34.68
C ARG A 136 -9.04 -7.52 33.74
N LEU A 137 -7.73 -7.52 33.98
CA LEU A 137 -6.78 -6.85 33.09
C LEU A 137 -6.66 -7.56 31.73
N ARG A 138 -6.70 -8.90 31.70
CA ARG A 138 -6.76 -9.68 30.45
C ARG A 138 -8.00 -9.32 29.64
N LEU A 139 -9.17 -9.26 30.29
CA LEU A 139 -10.43 -8.85 29.68
C LEU A 139 -10.34 -7.44 29.08
N LEU A 140 -9.89 -6.45 29.85
CA LEU A 140 -9.81 -5.07 29.38
C LEU A 140 -8.78 -4.90 28.25
N ARG A 141 -7.65 -5.61 28.31
CA ARG A 141 -6.68 -5.64 27.21
C ARG A 141 -7.29 -6.21 25.94
N PHE A 142 -8.04 -7.31 26.05
CA PHE A 142 -8.73 -7.92 24.93
C PHE A 142 -9.76 -6.97 24.30
N LEU A 143 -10.65 -6.37 25.10
CA LEU A 143 -11.64 -5.42 24.57
C LEU A 143 -10.98 -4.19 23.93
N CYS A 144 -9.88 -3.69 24.51
CA CYS A 144 -9.14 -2.59 23.93
C CYS A 144 -8.45 -2.98 22.61
N SER A 145 -7.90 -4.20 22.49
CA SER A 145 -7.30 -4.66 21.23
C SER A 145 -8.34 -4.85 20.14
N GLU A 146 -9.52 -5.35 20.47
CA GLU A 146 -10.63 -5.46 19.51
C GLU A 146 -11.12 -4.08 19.05
N VAL A 147 -11.25 -3.10 19.96
CA VAL A 147 -11.61 -1.72 19.57
C VAL A 147 -10.54 -1.12 18.66
N GLN A 148 -9.26 -1.34 18.97
CA GLN A 148 -8.15 -0.88 18.12
C GLN A 148 -8.19 -1.55 16.74
N ALA A 149 -8.42 -2.86 16.68
CA ALA A 149 -8.55 -3.60 15.42
C ALA A 149 -9.75 -3.09 14.60
N ALA A 150 -10.92 -2.93 15.21
CA ALA A 150 -12.12 -2.41 14.55
C ALA A 150 -11.93 -0.98 14.02
N ARG A 151 -11.25 -0.10 14.78
CA ARG A 151 -10.87 1.25 14.30
C ARG A 151 -9.92 1.20 13.11
N LEU A 152 -8.92 0.31 13.14
CA LEU A 152 -7.96 0.13 12.03
C LEU A 152 -8.65 -0.43 10.78
N LEU A 153 -9.54 -1.40 10.93
CA LEU A 153 -10.34 -1.95 9.84
C LEU A 153 -11.24 -0.88 9.23
N ARG A 154 -11.95 -0.08 10.03
CA ARG A 154 -12.78 1.03 9.55
C ARG A 154 -11.97 2.13 8.87
N LEU A 155 -10.78 2.44 9.36
CA LEU A 155 -9.85 3.37 8.72
C LEU A 155 -9.37 2.81 7.38
N ARG A 156 -9.00 1.52 7.34
CA ARG A 156 -8.60 0.83 6.11
C ARG A 156 -9.75 0.80 5.11
N SER A 157 -10.99 0.50 5.50
CA SER A 157 -12.15 0.57 4.60
C SER A 157 -12.45 1.99 4.08
N ARG A 158 -12.01 3.04 4.78
CA ARG A 158 -12.11 4.44 4.32
C ARG A 158 -10.98 4.83 3.35
N LEU A 159 -9.79 4.26 3.52
CA LEU A 159 -8.67 4.48 2.61
C LEU A 159 -8.73 3.55 1.39
N ASP A 160 -9.25 2.34 1.55
CA ASP A 160 -9.46 1.30 0.56
C ASP A 160 -10.92 0.78 0.67
N PRO A 161 -11.88 1.33 -0.10
CA PRO A 161 -13.27 0.87 -0.08
C PRO A 161 -13.50 -0.53 -0.69
N ASN A 162 -12.45 -1.32 -0.93
CA ASN A 162 -12.52 -2.62 -1.60
C ASN A 162 -11.90 -3.73 -0.74
N PRO A 163 -12.65 -4.76 -0.29
CA PRO A 163 -12.01 -5.98 0.21
C PRO A 163 -11.44 -6.72 -1.01
N GLU A 164 -10.11 -6.83 -1.08
CA GLU A 164 -9.41 -7.69 -2.04
C GLU A 164 -10.05 -9.08 -2.07
N PRO A 165 -10.69 -9.52 -3.17
CA PRO A 165 -10.98 -10.92 -3.36
C PRO A 165 -9.65 -11.62 -3.56
N SER A 166 -9.39 -12.65 -2.77
CA SER A 166 -8.23 -13.53 -2.86
C SER A 166 -7.81 -13.72 -4.32
N CYS A 167 -6.58 -13.30 -4.62
CA CYS A 167 -5.92 -13.46 -5.91
C CYS A 167 -5.97 -14.94 -6.32
N GLY A 168 -6.95 -15.27 -7.14
CA GLY A 168 -7.03 -16.52 -7.87
C GLY A 168 -6.29 -16.32 -9.19
N GLU A 169 -5.17 -17.01 -9.32
CA GLU A 169 -4.40 -17.10 -10.55
C GLU A 169 -5.31 -17.44 -11.75
N GLY A 170 -5.21 -16.63 -12.81
CA GLY A 170 -5.67 -16.99 -14.15
C GLY A 170 -7.17 -16.96 -14.40
N ALA A 171 -7.79 -15.76 -14.40
CA ALA A 171 -9.06 -15.56 -15.09
C ALA A 171 -9.22 -14.12 -15.63
N GLU A 172 -9.12 -14.03 -16.96
CA GLU A 172 -9.84 -13.09 -17.84
C GLU A 172 -9.54 -11.59 -17.69
N ALA A 173 -8.82 -11.04 -18.67
CA ALA A 173 -8.73 -9.58 -18.92
C ALA A 173 -10.11 -8.88 -19.03
N GLY A 174 -11.20 -9.64 -19.21
CA GLY A 174 -12.57 -9.17 -19.13
C GLY A 174 -13.07 -8.85 -17.71
N SER A 175 -12.53 -9.50 -16.68
CA SER A 175 -12.90 -9.26 -15.27
C SER A 175 -12.46 -7.87 -14.81
N GLY A 176 -11.25 -7.45 -15.21
CA GLY A 176 -10.70 -6.14 -14.89
C GLY A 176 -11.53 -4.99 -15.45
N MET A 177 -11.92 -5.04 -16.74
CA MET A 177 -12.72 -3.97 -17.36
C MET A 177 -14.10 -3.81 -16.71
N VAL A 178 -14.74 -4.93 -16.35
CA VAL A 178 -16.03 -4.89 -15.65
C VAL A 178 -15.87 -4.28 -14.26
N GLN A 179 -14.79 -4.61 -13.55
CA GLN A 179 -14.48 -4.02 -12.26
C GLN A 179 -14.24 -2.51 -12.36
N GLU A 180 -13.42 -2.06 -13.32
CA GLU A 180 -13.18 -0.62 -13.56
C GLU A 180 -14.46 0.14 -13.89
N LEU A 181 -15.35 -0.46 -14.69
CA LEU A 181 -16.65 0.12 -14.99
C LEU A 181 -17.54 0.23 -13.74
N ILE A 182 -17.57 -0.80 -12.89
CA ILE A 182 -18.31 -0.77 -11.63
C ILE A 182 -17.75 0.32 -10.71
N LEU A 183 -16.43 0.43 -10.59
CA LEU A 183 -15.78 1.48 -9.79
C LEU A 183 -16.11 2.87 -10.32
N THR A 184 -16.11 3.04 -11.64
CA THR A 184 -16.50 4.31 -12.30
C THR A 184 -17.94 4.67 -11.99
N LEU A 185 -18.87 3.72 -12.08
CA LEU A 185 -20.29 3.95 -11.75
C LEU A 185 -20.48 4.30 -10.27
N GLN A 186 -19.78 3.61 -9.37
CA GLN A 186 -19.81 3.91 -7.94
C GLN A 186 -19.27 5.30 -7.63
N ALA A 187 -18.15 5.69 -8.25
CA ALA A 187 -17.56 7.03 -8.09
C ALA A 187 -18.51 8.13 -8.58
N LEU A 188 -19.29 7.85 -9.62
CA LEU A 188 -20.29 8.78 -10.17
C LEU A 188 -21.65 8.71 -9.45
N GLY A 189 -21.82 7.81 -8.48
CA GLY A 189 -23.08 7.58 -7.78
C GLY A 189 -24.19 7.00 -8.66
N LEU A 190 -23.83 6.32 -9.75
CA LEU A 190 -24.76 5.69 -10.67
C LEU A 190 -25.08 4.25 -10.25
N PRO A 191 -26.33 3.78 -10.48
CA PRO A 191 -26.70 2.40 -10.18
C PRO A 191 -25.95 1.41 -11.08
N ARG A 192 -25.80 0.17 -10.61
CA ARG A 192 -25.24 -0.90 -11.44
C ARG A 192 -26.19 -1.23 -12.60
N PRO A 193 -25.68 -1.41 -13.83
CA PRO A 193 -26.51 -1.74 -14.98
C PRO A 193 -27.18 -3.10 -14.77
N THR A 194 -28.46 -3.19 -15.10
CA THR A 194 -29.17 -4.47 -15.10
C THR A 194 -28.70 -5.33 -16.28
N PRO A 195 -28.73 -6.68 -16.16
CA PRO A 195 -28.46 -7.56 -17.29
C PRO A 195 -29.34 -7.18 -18.49
N GLY A 196 -28.74 -6.99 -19.67
CA GLY A 196 -29.43 -6.57 -20.88
C GLY A 196 -29.48 -5.06 -21.13
N THR A 197 -28.89 -4.23 -20.26
CA THR A 197 -28.75 -2.79 -20.53
C THR A 197 -27.85 -2.58 -21.76
N PRO A 198 -28.29 -1.86 -22.80
CA PRO A 198 -27.47 -1.64 -23.98
C PRO A 198 -26.29 -0.70 -23.65
N ALA A 199 -25.10 -1.01 -24.17
CA ALA A 199 -23.88 -0.25 -23.91
C ALA A 199 -24.02 1.25 -24.27
N CYS A 200 -24.78 1.56 -25.33
CA CYS A 200 -25.03 2.94 -25.74
C CYS A 200 -25.85 3.75 -24.73
N GLN A 201 -26.73 3.10 -23.95
CA GLN A 201 -27.47 3.75 -22.88
C GLN A 201 -26.55 4.01 -21.69
N LEU A 202 -25.77 3.01 -21.29
CA LEU A 202 -24.79 3.15 -20.22
C LEU A 202 -23.78 4.28 -20.48
N LEU A 203 -23.24 4.36 -21.70
CA LEU A 203 -22.32 5.43 -22.10
C LEU A 203 -22.99 6.81 -22.08
N ARG A 204 -24.28 6.89 -22.44
CA ARG A 204 -25.05 8.14 -22.39
C ARG A 204 -25.30 8.59 -20.97
N ASP A 205 -25.63 7.67 -20.08
CA ASP A 205 -25.86 7.95 -18.66
C ASP A 205 -24.56 8.40 -17.97
N LEU A 206 -23.43 7.73 -18.27
CA LEU A 206 -22.10 8.14 -17.86
C LEU A 206 -21.76 9.55 -18.36
N HIS A 207 -21.93 9.79 -19.66
CA HIS A 207 -21.64 11.10 -20.25
C HIS A 207 -22.50 12.21 -19.64
N ALA A 208 -23.79 11.95 -19.43
CA ALA A 208 -24.71 12.89 -18.78
C ALA A 208 -24.26 13.21 -17.36
N LYS A 209 -23.89 12.20 -16.56
CA LYS A 209 -23.44 12.40 -15.19
C LYS A 209 -22.11 13.14 -15.10
N ILE A 210 -21.16 12.81 -15.98
CA ILE A 210 -19.88 13.53 -16.06
C ILE A 210 -20.12 15.00 -16.47
N SER A 211 -21.00 15.25 -17.44
CA SER A 211 -21.33 16.60 -17.89
C SER A 211 -22.01 17.45 -16.79
N GLU A 212 -22.82 16.82 -15.94
CA GLU A 212 -23.42 17.44 -14.75
C GLU A 212 -22.36 17.86 -13.71
N LEU A 213 -21.36 17.00 -13.48
CA LEU A 213 -20.33 17.22 -12.47
C LEU A 213 -19.19 18.14 -12.92
N LEU A 214 -18.93 18.21 -14.23
CA LEU A 214 -17.83 18.97 -14.82
C LEU A 214 -17.75 20.44 -14.34
N PRO A 215 -18.86 21.21 -14.23
CA PRO A 215 -18.82 22.60 -13.78
C PRO A 215 -18.47 22.78 -12.31
N SER A 216 -18.57 21.73 -11.48
CA SER A 216 -18.23 21.78 -10.05
C SER A 216 -16.71 21.70 -9.80
N LEU A 217 -15.94 21.32 -10.81
CA LEU A 217 -14.49 21.16 -10.69
C LEU A 217 -13.77 22.50 -10.92
N PRO A 218 -12.57 22.68 -10.34
CA PRO A 218 -11.75 23.86 -10.61
C PRO A 218 -11.50 24.03 -12.12
N PRO A 219 -11.42 25.29 -12.61
CA PRO A 219 -11.09 25.55 -14.01
C PRO A 219 -9.73 24.92 -14.36
N GLU A 220 -9.56 24.53 -15.63
CA GLU A 220 -8.35 23.88 -16.16
C GLU A 220 -8.07 22.46 -15.65
N SER A 221 -8.85 21.93 -14.69
CA SER A 221 -8.61 20.60 -14.12
C SER A 221 -8.64 19.50 -15.19
N LEU A 222 -9.72 19.37 -15.95
CA LEU A 222 -9.93 18.29 -16.91
C LEU A 222 -9.52 18.63 -18.36
N GLN A 223 -8.60 19.57 -18.57
CA GLN A 223 -8.18 19.88 -19.95
C GLN A 223 -7.50 18.67 -20.60
N PRO A 224 -7.93 18.25 -21.79
CA PRO A 224 -7.30 17.15 -22.51
C PRO A 224 -5.93 17.58 -23.02
N LEU A 225 -4.97 16.65 -23.02
CA LEU A 225 -3.66 16.85 -23.62
C LEU A 225 -3.76 17.03 -25.14
N LEU A 226 -4.64 16.26 -25.77
CA LEU A 226 -4.96 16.39 -27.19
C LEU A 226 -6.26 17.19 -27.35
N ASN A 227 -6.13 18.45 -27.74
CA ASN A 227 -7.25 19.39 -27.91
C ASN A 227 -7.65 19.62 -29.37
N HIS A 228 -6.99 18.95 -30.32
CA HIS A 228 -7.30 19.08 -31.74
C HIS A 228 -8.34 18.03 -32.20
N PRO A 229 -9.32 18.43 -33.02
CA PRO A 229 -10.27 17.49 -33.60
C PRO A 229 -9.56 16.52 -34.54
N LEU A 230 -9.90 15.23 -34.41
CA LEU A 230 -9.38 14.15 -35.23
C LEU A 230 -10.38 13.81 -36.34
N ASP A 231 -10.04 14.20 -37.56
CA ASP A 231 -10.72 13.75 -38.77
C ASP A 231 -10.15 12.40 -39.23
N ALA A 232 -10.83 11.74 -40.17
CA ALA A 232 -10.40 10.44 -40.70
C ALA A 232 -8.91 10.37 -41.11
N PRO A 233 -8.35 11.31 -41.89
CA PRO A 233 -6.94 11.23 -42.24
C PRO A 233 -6.00 11.43 -41.03
N ARG A 234 -6.33 12.28 -40.05
CA ARG A 234 -5.52 12.42 -38.82
C ARG A 234 -5.57 11.18 -37.95
N TRP A 235 -6.69 10.46 -37.92
CA TRP A 235 -6.79 9.17 -37.22
C TRP A 235 -5.82 8.15 -37.78
N GLU A 236 -5.69 8.05 -39.10
CA GLU A 236 -4.72 7.16 -39.76
C GLU A 236 -3.27 7.55 -39.42
N VAL A 237 -2.95 8.85 -39.47
CA VAL A 237 -1.62 9.35 -39.07
C VAL A 237 -1.34 9.07 -37.61
N LEU A 238 -2.31 9.28 -36.71
CA LEU A 238 -2.18 9.01 -35.28
C LEU A 238 -1.97 7.52 -35.02
N ALA A 239 -2.69 6.65 -35.72
CA ALA A 239 -2.53 5.20 -35.62
C ALA A 239 -1.13 4.77 -36.08
N SER A 240 -0.66 5.29 -37.21
CA SER A 240 0.69 5.03 -37.73
C SER A 240 1.78 5.50 -36.77
N LEU A 241 1.68 6.74 -36.26
CA LEU A 241 2.61 7.28 -35.26
C LEU A 241 2.61 6.44 -33.98
N SER A 242 1.41 6.09 -33.50
CA SER A 242 1.25 5.29 -32.30
C SER A 242 1.90 3.92 -32.46
N GLN A 243 1.76 3.27 -33.61
CA GLN A 243 2.41 1.99 -33.90
C GLN A 243 3.93 2.15 -33.92
N SER A 244 4.46 3.13 -34.66
CA SER A 244 5.90 3.38 -34.74
C SER A 244 6.52 3.65 -33.36
N LEU A 245 5.83 4.41 -32.51
CA LEU A 245 6.28 4.66 -31.14
C LEU A 245 6.23 3.40 -30.28
N ARG A 246 5.19 2.56 -30.39
CA ARG A 246 5.13 1.28 -29.68
C ARG A 246 6.29 0.38 -30.08
N ASP A 247 6.60 0.27 -31.37
CA ASP A 247 7.72 -0.54 -31.86
C ASP A 247 9.05 -0.03 -31.29
N GLN A 248 9.29 1.28 -31.33
CA GLN A 248 10.51 1.89 -30.78
C GLN A 248 10.62 1.68 -29.26
N TYR A 249 9.54 1.90 -28.51
CA TYR A 249 9.51 1.68 -27.06
C TYR A 249 9.68 0.20 -26.72
N GLY A 250 9.06 -0.71 -27.48
CA GLY A 250 9.23 -2.15 -27.37
C GLY A 250 10.68 -2.56 -27.55
N CYS A 251 11.36 -2.08 -28.61
CA CYS A 251 12.79 -2.32 -28.81
C CYS A 251 13.64 -1.82 -27.63
N ARG A 252 13.36 -0.63 -27.10
CA ARG A 252 14.08 -0.08 -25.93
C ARG A 252 13.83 -0.93 -24.68
N ARG A 253 12.59 -1.36 -24.44
CA ARG A 253 12.24 -2.24 -23.32
C ARG A 253 12.93 -3.60 -23.43
N CYS A 254 12.94 -4.22 -24.61
CA CYS A 254 13.71 -5.43 -24.88
C CYS A 254 15.18 -5.28 -24.52
N LEU A 255 15.82 -4.17 -24.93
CA LEU A 255 17.21 -3.88 -24.59
C LEU A 255 17.40 -3.77 -23.07
N LEU A 256 16.52 -3.03 -22.38
CA LEU A 256 16.60 -2.87 -20.92
C LEU A 256 16.40 -4.18 -20.17
N LEU A 257 15.46 -5.02 -20.61
CA LEU A 257 15.23 -6.36 -20.05
C LEU A 257 16.44 -7.26 -20.27
N LYS A 258 17.02 -7.23 -21.48
CA LYS A 258 18.23 -8.00 -21.75
C LYS A 258 19.42 -7.50 -20.92
N ARG A 259 19.53 -6.19 -20.71
CA ARG A 259 20.55 -5.61 -19.83
C ARG A 259 20.35 -6.04 -18.39
N LEU A 260 19.11 -6.08 -17.91
CA LEU A 260 18.77 -6.61 -16.58
C LEU A 260 19.19 -8.08 -16.45
N ASP A 261 18.90 -8.90 -17.47
CA ASP A 261 19.29 -10.32 -17.49
C ASP A 261 20.81 -10.48 -17.39
N LEU A 262 21.56 -9.75 -18.22
CA LEU A 262 23.02 -9.81 -18.21
C LEU A 262 23.62 -9.28 -16.90
N THR A 263 23.03 -8.23 -16.34
CA THR A 263 23.46 -7.68 -15.03
C THR A 263 23.22 -8.71 -13.92
N THR A 264 22.07 -9.38 -13.95
CA THR A 264 21.73 -10.45 -13.00
C THR A 264 22.72 -11.61 -13.13
N SER A 265 23.01 -12.05 -14.36
CA SER A 265 23.98 -13.10 -14.63
C SER A 265 25.40 -12.76 -14.20
N ALA A 266 25.81 -11.49 -14.31
CA ALA A 266 27.15 -11.04 -13.91
C ALA A 266 27.39 -11.17 -12.39
N PHE A 267 26.33 -11.13 -11.57
CA PHE A 267 26.49 -11.38 -10.13
C PHE A 267 26.98 -12.79 -9.82
N HIS A 268 26.74 -13.77 -10.69
CA HIS A 268 27.25 -15.14 -10.50
C HIS A 268 28.75 -15.31 -10.80
N TRP A 269 29.49 -14.23 -11.12
CA TRP A 269 30.93 -14.31 -11.42
C TRP A 269 31.85 -14.27 -10.19
N SER A 270 31.29 -14.20 -8.98
CA SER A 270 32.08 -14.29 -7.75
C SER A 270 31.66 -15.49 -6.92
N ASP A 271 32.63 -16.23 -6.37
CA ASP A 271 32.40 -17.45 -5.58
C ASP A 271 31.37 -17.23 -4.44
N ARG A 272 31.41 -16.04 -3.81
CA ARG A 272 30.48 -15.64 -2.75
C ARG A 272 29.04 -15.50 -3.24
N ALA A 273 28.85 -14.97 -4.44
CA ALA A 273 27.52 -14.75 -5.01
C ALA A 273 27.00 -15.99 -5.75
N GLU A 274 27.88 -16.86 -6.25
CA GLU A 274 27.53 -18.18 -6.77
C GLU A 274 26.86 -19.03 -5.67
N ALA A 275 27.42 -19.05 -4.46
CA ALA A 275 26.83 -19.73 -3.30
C ALA A 275 25.43 -19.21 -2.90
N GLN A 276 25.11 -17.95 -3.23
CA GLN A 276 23.79 -17.33 -2.98
C GLN A 276 22.93 -17.26 -4.25
N GLY A 277 23.37 -17.91 -5.34
CA GLY A 277 22.80 -17.73 -6.65
C GLY A 277 21.36 -18.21 -6.77
N GLU A 278 21.05 -19.35 -6.17
CA GLU A 278 19.68 -19.90 -6.19
C GLU A 278 18.70 -19.04 -5.39
N ALA A 279 19.13 -18.51 -4.23
CA ALA A 279 18.30 -17.58 -3.44
C ALA A 279 18.04 -16.27 -4.22
N MET A 280 19.05 -15.75 -4.94
CA MET A 280 18.90 -14.56 -5.79
C MET A 280 17.93 -14.81 -6.95
N LYS A 281 18.08 -15.93 -7.66
CA LYS A 281 17.18 -16.32 -8.76
C LYS A 281 15.75 -16.48 -8.28
N ALA A 282 15.52 -17.11 -7.12
CA ALA A 282 14.20 -17.28 -6.55
C ALA A 282 13.45 -15.95 -6.32
N VAL A 283 14.19 -14.87 -6.03
CA VAL A 283 13.62 -13.52 -5.87
C VAL A 283 13.45 -12.81 -7.21
N LEU A 284 14.44 -12.91 -8.12
CA LEU A 284 14.45 -12.10 -9.34
C LEU A 284 13.63 -12.70 -10.50
N ILE A 285 13.52 -14.02 -10.61
CA ILE A 285 12.79 -14.68 -11.70
C ILE A 285 11.32 -14.25 -11.73
N PRO A 286 10.54 -14.28 -10.63
CA PRO A 286 9.13 -13.86 -10.66
C PRO A 286 8.97 -12.39 -11.09
N ILE A 287 9.87 -11.51 -10.62
CA ILE A 287 9.87 -10.09 -11.00
C ILE A 287 10.16 -9.97 -12.50
N ARG A 288 11.15 -10.71 -13.00
CA ARG A 288 11.57 -10.66 -14.40
C ARG A 288 10.50 -11.20 -15.35
N GLU A 289 9.77 -12.24 -14.96
CA GLU A 289 8.67 -12.85 -15.71
C GLU A 289 7.45 -11.91 -15.78
N ALA A 290 7.21 -11.12 -14.74
CA ALA A 290 6.17 -10.09 -14.74
C ALA A 290 6.48 -8.89 -15.67
N LEU A 291 7.74 -8.69 -16.07
CA LEU A 291 8.14 -7.56 -16.91
C LEU A 291 8.05 -7.90 -18.41
N THR A 292 7.20 -7.19 -19.12
CA THR A 292 6.95 -7.36 -20.57
C THR A 292 7.69 -6.33 -21.42
N SER A 293 8.03 -6.68 -22.66
CA SER A 293 8.53 -5.70 -23.64
C SER A 293 7.43 -4.83 -24.22
N GLU A 294 6.21 -5.35 -24.26
CA GLU A 294 5.05 -4.66 -24.81
C GLU A 294 4.68 -3.43 -23.99
N SER A 295 4.09 -2.44 -24.66
CA SER A 295 3.60 -1.22 -24.02
C SER A 295 2.10 -1.32 -23.79
N ASP A 296 1.65 -1.06 -22.56
CA ASP A 296 0.21 -1.03 -22.23
C ASP A 296 -0.49 0.26 -22.70
N VAL A 297 0.27 1.22 -23.24
CA VAL A 297 -0.24 2.53 -23.67
C VAL A 297 -0.92 2.41 -25.04
N SER A 298 -2.25 2.47 -25.03
CA SER A 298 -3.11 2.52 -26.22
C SER A 298 -3.42 3.96 -26.68
N ILE A 299 -3.98 4.14 -27.88
CA ILE A 299 -4.47 5.47 -28.34
C ILE A 299 -5.56 6.00 -27.40
N ALA A 300 -6.39 5.12 -26.83
CA ALA A 300 -7.40 5.52 -25.85
C ALA A 300 -6.77 6.18 -24.62
N HIS A 301 -5.61 5.69 -24.16
CA HIS A 301 -4.87 6.33 -23.06
C HIS A 301 -4.37 7.73 -23.43
N VAL A 302 -3.96 7.94 -24.69
CA VAL A 302 -3.55 9.26 -25.19
C VAL A 302 -4.72 10.24 -25.23
N LEU A 303 -5.91 9.77 -25.60
CA LEU A 303 -7.13 10.59 -25.63
C LEU A 303 -7.65 10.91 -24.23
N ALA A 304 -7.51 9.97 -23.29
CA ALA A 304 -7.84 10.17 -21.89
C ALA A 304 -6.79 11.02 -21.14
N ALA A 305 -5.61 11.24 -21.72
CA ALA A 305 -4.54 11.98 -21.09
C ALA A 305 -4.93 13.45 -20.90
N ARG A 306 -4.71 13.97 -19.69
CA ARG A 306 -4.94 15.36 -19.33
C ARG A 306 -3.67 16.19 -19.52
N ALA A 307 -3.85 17.51 -19.68
CA ALA A 307 -2.76 18.45 -19.93
C ALA A 307 -1.71 18.46 -18.81
N ASP A 308 -2.10 18.16 -17.58
CA ASP A 308 -1.20 18.04 -16.43
C ASP A 308 -0.18 16.90 -16.56
N LEU A 309 -0.49 15.83 -17.30
CA LEU A 309 0.47 14.74 -17.58
C LEU A 309 1.65 15.19 -18.42
N SER A 310 1.54 16.28 -19.18
CA SER A 310 2.67 16.86 -19.92
C SER A 310 3.68 17.58 -19.01
N ARG A 311 3.33 17.84 -17.75
CA ARG A 311 4.19 18.55 -16.81
C ARG A 311 5.31 17.62 -16.34
N LEU A 312 6.49 17.80 -16.92
CA LEU A 312 7.70 17.12 -16.48
C LEU A 312 8.10 17.65 -15.10
N VAL A 313 7.90 16.84 -14.07
CA VAL A 313 8.42 17.10 -12.72
C VAL A 313 9.82 16.46 -12.63
N PRO A 314 10.89 17.23 -12.38
CA PRO A 314 12.22 16.66 -12.23
C PRO A 314 12.23 15.64 -11.09
N ALA A 315 12.58 14.38 -11.41
CA ALA A 315 12.68 13.30 -10.43
C ALA A 315 13.74 13.58 -9.34
N THR A 316 14.69 14.48 -9.62
CA THR A 316 15.73 14.94 -8.69
C THR A 316 15.32 16.14 -7.85
N SER A 317 14.12 16.68 -8.05
CA SER A 317 13.63 17.82 -7.29
C SER A 317 13.57 17.50 -5.79
N LYS A 318 13.77 18.55 -4.98
CA LYS A 318 13.69 18.45 -3.51
C LYS A 318 12.35 17.89 -3.05
N THR A 319 11.27 18.26 -3.73
CA THR A 319 9.90 17.80 -3.47
C THR A 319 9.74 16.31 -3.81
N ALA A 320 10.19 15.87 -4.99
CA ALA A 320 10.14 14.45 -5.37
C ALA A 320 10.97 13.56 -4.42
N ARG A 321 12.18 14.02 -4.03
CA ARG A 321 13.07 13.27 -3.12
C ARG A 321 12.57 13.19 -1.68
N ARG A 322 11.80 14.17 -1.21
CA ARG A 322 11.18 14.13 0.13
C ARG A 322 10.17 13.00 0.27
N GLY A 323 9.42 12.71 -0.79
CA GLY A 323 8.42 11.62 -0.80
C GLY A 323 8.97 10.25 -1.19
N THR A 324 10.19 10.18 -1.75
CA THR A 324 10.82 8.94 -2.26
C THR A 324 12.09 8.55 -1.51
N CYS A 325 12.28 9.05 -0.29
CA CYS A 325 13.43 8.68 0.52
C CYS A 325 13.39 7.18 0.85
N CYS A 326 14.48 6.47 0.54
CA CYS A 326 14.62 5.04 0.85
C CYS A 326 15.97 4.80 1.53
N ALA A 327 16.20 3.57 1.98
CA ALA A 327 17.45 3.20 2.66
C ALA A 327 18.72 3.52 1.86
N ILE A 328 18.61 3.57 0.52
CA ILE A 328 19.69 3.90 -0.42
C ILE A 328 19.77 5.42 -0.66
N ASN A 329 18.62 6.11 -0.80
CA ASN A 329 18.55 7.55 -1.06
C ASN A 329 18.13 8.33 0.19
N LYS A 330 18.92 8.23 1.27
CA LYS A 330 18.64 8.91 2.55
C LYS A 330 18.99 10.41 2.55
N VAL A 331 20.04 10.79 1.83
CA VAL A 331 20.61 12.14 1.93
C VAL A 331 19.99 13.05 0.87
N LEU A 332 19.21 14.02 1.34
CA LEU A 332 18.76 15.14 0.52
C LEU A 332 19.89 16.18 0.46
N MET A 333 20.66 16.15 -0.64
CA MET A 333 21.68 17.17 -0.90
C MET A 333 21.00 18.55 -0.92
N GLY A 334 21.55 19.49 -0.16
CA GLY A 334 21.09 20.88 -0.12
C GLY A 334 21.35 21.61 -1.43
N SER A 335 21.21 22.94 -1.43
CA SER A 335 21.65 23.76 -2.58
C SER A 335 23.17 23.54 -2.75
N VAL A 336 23.55 22.87 -3.84
CA VAL A 336 24.96 22.70 -4.20
C VAL A 336 25.37 23.97 -4.92
N PRO A 337 26.30 24.78 -4.37
CA PRO A 337 26.77 25.97 -5.05
C PRO A 337 27.38 25.58 -6.40
N ASP A 338 27.20 26.43 -7.40
CA ASP A 338 27.69 26.17 -8.75
C ASP A 338 29.21 25.91 -8.67
N ARG A 339 29.63 24.73 -9.13
CA ARG A 339 31.02 24.31 -9.10
C ARG A 339 31.79 24.78 -10.34
N GLY A 340 31.14 25.56 -11.20
CA GLY A 340 31.70 25.98 -12.48
C GLY A 340 31.95 24.79 -13.41
N GLY A 341 32.52 25.06 -14.58
CA GLY A 341 32.84 24.03 -15.56
C GLY A 341 31.75 23.75 -16.58
N ARG A 342 30.76 24.63 -16.70
CA ARG A 342 29.88 24.61 -17.88
C ARG A 342 30.76 24.87 -19.10
N PRO A 343 30.77 23.97 -20.10
CA PRO A 343 31.63 24.11 -21.28
C PRO A 343 31.46 25.45 -22.01
N ASN A 344 30.29 26.09 -21.84
CA ASN A 344 29.92 27.35 -22.47
C ASN A 344 30.47 28.59 -21.72
N GLU A 345 30.92 28.43 -20.47
CA GLU A 345 31.49 29.50 -19.63
C GLU A 345 33.02 29.46 -19.58
N LEU A 346 33.63 28.39 -20.11
CA LEU A 346 35.06 28.24 -20.27
C LEU A 346 35.44 28.75 -21.66
N GLU A 347 35.87 30.01 -21.75
CA GLU A 347 36.59 30.47 -22.93
C GLU A 347 37.93 29.71 -22.99
N ALA A 348 38.08 28.83 -23.98
CA ALA A 348 39.33 28.11 -24.18
C ALA A 348 40.44 29.15 -24.43
N PRO A 349 41.53 29.19 -23.63
CA PRO A 349 42.59 30.16 -23.85
C PRO A 349 43.15 29.94 -25.25
N MET A 350 42.98 30.94 -26.11
CA MET A 350 43.40 30.88 -27.49
C MET A 350 44.92 30.70 -27.53
N PRO A 351 45.46 29.61 -28.09
CA PRO A 351 46.90 29.40 -28.10
C PRO A 351 47.55 30.47 -28.98
N SER A 352 48.46 31.26 -28.40
CA SER A 352 49.23 32.25 -29.16
C SER A 352 50.20 31.51 -30.09
N TRP A 353 49.91 31.52 -31.39
CA TRP A 353 50.86 31.04 -32.41
C TRP A 353 51.99 32.06 -32.53
N GLN A 354 53.14 31.75 -31.96
CA GLN A 354 54.36 32.52 -32.23
C GLN A 354 54.85 32.16 -33.64
N SER A 355 54.98 33.19 -34.48
CA SER A 355 55.61 33.05 -35.80
C SER A 355 56.97 32.37 -35.64
N ARG A 356 57.23 31.35 -36.47
CA ARG A 356 58.54 30.70 -36.55
C ARG A 356 59.56 31.79 -36.85
N ARG A 357 60.47 32.05 -35.90
CA ARG A 357 61.58 32.97 -36.13
C ARG A 357 62.37 32.47 -37.34
N GLU A 358 62.32 33.22 -38.43
CA GLU A 358 63.32 33.14 -39.49
C GLU A 358 64.58 33.82 -38.98
N ASP A 359 65.32 33.16 -38.09
CA ASP A 359 66.73 33.49 -37.91
C ASP A 359 67.52 32.62 -38.88
N GLY A 360 67.80 33.22 -40.04
CA GLY A 360 68.88 32.78 -40.90
C GLY A 360 70.21 32.91 -40.15
N GLY A 361 70.84 31.78 -39.86
CA GLY A 361 72.16 31.74 -39.24
C GLY A 361 72.76 30.34 -39.37
N GLY A 362 73.60 30.15 -40.39
CA GLY A 362 74.16 28.84 -40.70
C GLY A 362 75.17 28.34 -39.66
N GLN A 363 75.26 27.02 -39.50
CA GLN A 363 76.52 26.38 -39.15
C GLN A 363 76.53 24.90 -39.53
N LYS A 364 77.54 24.55 -40.34
CA LYS A 364 77.99 23.19 -40.66
C LYS A 364 78.44 22.46 -39.39
N ALA A 365 77.91 21.25 -39.15
CA ALA A 365 78.59 20.10 -38.52
C ALA A 365 77.56 18.95 -38.44
N GLY A 366 77.81 17.68 -38.74
CA GLY A 366 79.04 17.00 -39.09
C GLY A 366 78.70 15.65 -39.71
N ARG A 367 79.45 15.32 -40.76
CA ARG A 367 79.48 14.04 -41.46
C ARG A 367 80.06 12.98 -40.52
N LYS A 368 79.28 12.01 -40.06
CA LYS A 368 79.81 10.76 -39.49
C LYS A 368 79.62 9.61 -40.49
N LYS A 369 80.76 9.19 -41.05
CA LYS A 369 80.96 8.00 -41.89
C LYS A 369 80.49 6.74 -41.16
N LYS A 370 79.73 5.88 -41.84
CA LYS A 370 79.65 4.44 -41.54
C LYS A 370 81.05 3.84 -41.76
N LYS A 371 81.57 3.14 -40.76
CA LYS A 371 82.81 2.38 -40.84
C LYS A 371 82.41 0.89 -40.91
N LYS A 372 82.84 0.28 -42.01
CA LYS A 372 83.04 -1.14 -42.35
C LYS A 372 81.96 -2.14 -41.94
#